data_AF-A0A939I0Z6-F1
#
_entry.id   AF-A0A939I0Z6-F1
#
_cell.length_a   1.000
_cell.length_b   1.000
_cell.length_c   1.000
_cell.angle_alpha   90.00
_cell.angle_beta   90.00
_cell.angle_gamma   90.00
#
_symmetry.space_group_name_H-M   'P 1'
#
loop_
_entity.id
_entity.type
_entity.pdbx_description
1 polymer ?
#
loop_
_entity_poly.entity_id
_entity_poly.type
_entity_poly.pdbx_seq_one_letter_code
_entity_poly.pdbx_strand_id
1 'polypeptide(L)'
;MLELKSHTSEKVEIFCERIVPTDDLLAEHDGQKIYDQIAAAFNQGQRVILSFRNLEKLTWSVVFTAIAQLYENYPEEKIEKSLELVDIEQDDLDLIKRVVEVKKNYLKDPDAPVKPLSKERLEKMKQENPDNPWIQNAGIFKDDPLFDDMLAYIEAYRRELDAEMAAYYDSLDGQND
;
A
#
# COMPACT_ATOMS: atom_id res chain seq x y z
N MET A 1 3.40 -43.30 25.21
CA MET A 1 2.36 -42.40 24.68
C MET A 1 2.80 -40.98 24.96
N LEU A 2 3.30 -40.27 23.95
CA LEU A 2 3.49 -38.82 24.03
C LEU A 2 2.21 -38.21 23.50
N GLU A 3 1.45 -37.58 24.39
CA GLU A 3 0.26 -36.82 24.01
C GLU A 3 0.72 -35.60 23.22
N LEU A 4 0.47 -35.62 21.91
CA LEU A 4 0.51 -34.43 21.06
C LEU A 4 -0.59 -33.50 21.53
N LYS A 5 -0.25 -32.56 22.43
CA LYS A 5 -1.09 -31.41 22.71
C LYS A 5 -1.31 -30.67 21.40
N SER A 6 -2.51 -30.79 20.85
CA SER A 6 -3.02 -29.95 19.79
C SER A 6 -2.75 -28.50 20.18
N HIS A 7 -1.78 -27.86 19.54
CA HIS A 7 -1.65 -26.40 19.60
C HIS A 7 -2.81 -25.82 18.80
N THR A 8 -3.96 -25.66 19.46
CA THR A 8 -4.91 -24.63 19.05
C THR A 8 -4.17 -23.30 19.19
N SER A 9 -3.55 -22.86 18.10
CA SER A 9 -2.97 -21.52 18.01
C SER A 9 -4.09 -20.54 18.31
N GLU A 10 -3.92 -19.81 19.42
CA GLU A 10 -4.84 -18.81 19.94
C GLU A 10 -5.13 -17.77 18.85
N LYS A 11 -6.39 -17.37 18.73
CA LYS A 11 -6.88 -16.50 17.65
C LYS A 11 -7.22 -15.12 18.19
N VAL A 12 -6.84 -14.08 17.45
CA VAL A 12 -7.17 -12.69 17.74
C VAL A 12 -7.99 -12.13 16.57
N GLU A 13 -9.08 -11.44 16.88
CA GLU A 13 -9.91 -10.74 15.89
C GLU A 13 -9.61 -9.25 15.93
N ILE A 14 -9.30 -8.68 14.77
CA ILE A 14 -9.03 -7.26 14.57
C ILE A 14 -10.11 -6.71 13.63
N PHE A 15 -10.76 -5.62 14.03
CA PHE A 15 -11.84 -4.99 13.27
C PHE A 15 -11.36 -3.66 12.69
N CYS A 16 -11.21 -3.57 11.37
CA CYS A 16 -10.69 -2.39 10.69
C CYS A 16 -11.55 -1.14 10.98
N GLU A 17 -12.88 -1.27 11.07
CA GLU A 17 -13.82 -0.19 11.43
C GLU A 17 -13.50 0.53 12.75
N ARG A 18 -12.78 -0.12 13.68
CA ARG A 18 -12.43 0.46 14.98
C ARG A 18 -11.12 1.25 14.94
N ILE A 19 -10.37 1.11 13.87
CA ILE A 19 -9.00 1.63 13.72
C ILE A 19 -8.97 2.71 12.65
N VAL A 20 -9.68 2.49 11.54
CA VAL A 20 -9.82 3.43 10.43
C VAL A 20 -11.11 4.23 10.66
N PRO A 21 -11.05 5.50 11.07
CA PRO A 21 -12.23 6.33 11.19
C PRO A 21 -12.86 6.56 9.81
N THR A 22 -14.17 6.74 9.81
CA THR A 22 -14.99 6.98 8.62
C THR A 22 -14.70 8.31 7.93
N ASP A 23 -14.12 9.27 8.67
CA ASP A 23 -13.88 10.65 8.24
C ASP A 23 -12.37 10.95 8.23
N ASP A 24 -11.84 11.15 7.03
CA ASP A 24 -10.83 12.17 6.69
C ASP A 24 -9.29 11.93 6.81
N LEU A 25 -8.59 12.48 5.79
CA LEU A 25 -7.19 12.91 5.57
C LEU A 25 -5.96 12.22 6.20
N LEU A 26 -6.08 11.35 7.21
CA LEU A 26 -4.96 10.76 7.96
C LEU A 26 -4.78 9.25 7.73
N ALA A 27 -5.30 8.73 6.62
CA ALA A 27 -5.37 7.30 6.31
C ALA A 27 -4.02 6.54 6.40
N GLU A 28 -2.87 7.22 6.28
CA GLU A 28 -1.54 6.62 6.49
C GLU A 28 -1.31 6.13 7.92
N HIS A 29 -1.81 6.86 8.93
CA HIS A 29 -1.61 6.49 10.34
C HIS A 29 -2.46 5.29 10.77
N ASP A 30 -3.56 4.99 10.07
CA ASP A 30 -4.47 3.93 10.48
C ASP A 30 -4.01 2.55 10.00
N GLY A 31 -3.39 2.47 8.82
CA GLY A 31 -2.80 1.23 8.35
C GLY A 31 -1.64 0.77 9.24
N GLN A 32 -0.82 1.69 9.77
CA GLN A 32 0.25 1.36 10.72
C GLN A 32 -0.30 0.73 12.02
N LYS A 33 -1.40 1.25 12.57
CA LYS A 33 -2.04 0.68 13.76
C LYS A 33 -2.53 -0.76 13.53
N ILE A 34 -3.05 -1.05 12.34
CA ILE A 34 -3.44 -2.41 11.95
C ILE A 34 -2.21 -3.31 11.90
N TYR A 35 -1.14 -2.87 11.22
CA TYR A 35 0.12 -3.60 11.16
C TYR A 35 0.66 -3.93 12.56
N ASP A 36 0.71 -2.94 13.45
CA ASP A 36 1.28 -3.11 14.80
C ASP A 36 0.54 -4.20 15.59
N GLN A 37 -0.79 -4.25 15.47
CA GLN A 37 -1.61 -5.27 16.13
C GLN A 37 -1.39 -6.66 15.51
N ILE A 38 -1.30 -6.76 14.18
CA ILE A 38 -0.99 -8.03 13.49
C ILE A 38 0.40 -8.52 13.90
N ALA A 39 1.39 -7.63 13.87
CA ALA A 39 2.77 -7.93 14.22
C ALA A 39 2.88 -8.41 15.68
N ALA A 40 2.20 -7.73 16.62
CA ALA A 40 2.14 -8.14 18.01
C ALA A 40 1.58 -9.56 18.18
N ALA A 41 0.47 -9.89 17.51
CA ALA A 41 -0.13 -11.23 17.53
C ALA A 41 0.79 -12.28 16.89
N PHE A 42 1.41 -11.97 15.75
CA PHE A 42 2.37 -12.83 15.07
C PHE A 42 3.59 -13.14 15.93
N ASN A 43 4.07 -12.17 16.72
CA ASN A 43 5.20 -12.33 17.62
C ASN A 43 4.85 -13.20 18.84
N GLN A 44 3.55 -13.29 19.18
CA GLN A 44 3.03 -14.17 20.23
C GLN A 44 2.64 -15.58 19.71
N GLY A 45 2.81 -15.84 18.40
CA GLY A 45 2.44 -17.13 17.79
C GLY A 45 0.94 -17.33 17.60
N GLN A 46 0.18 -16.23 17.65
CA GLN A 46 -1.26 -16.22 17.47
C GLN A 46 -1.64 -16.11 15.98
N ARG A 47 -2.85 -16.57 15.66
CA ARG A 47 -3.47 -16.31 14.35
C ARG A 47 -4.36 -15.08 14.43
N VAL A 48 -4.42 -14.33 13.35
CA VAL A 48 -5.19 -13.09 13.21
C VAL A 48 -6.32 -13.31 12.21
N ILE A 49 -7.52 -12.93 12.61
CA ILE A 49 -8.67 -12.73 11.71
C ILE A 49 -8.86 -11.22 11.59
N LEU A 50 -8.60 -10.67 10.41
CA LEU A 50 -8.75 -9.25 10.11
C LEU A 50 -10.08 -9.03 9.38
N SER A 51 -11.03 -8.40 10.07
CA SER A 51 -12.37 -8.12 9.56
C SER A 51 -12.46 -6.72 8.95
N PHE A 52 -12.99 -6.65 7.73
CA PHE A 52 -13.25 -5.42 6.97
C PHE A 52 -14.72 -4.98 7.06
N ARG A 53 -15.49 -5.57 7.98
CA ARG A 53 -16.91 -5.23 8.18
C ARG A 53 -17.07 -3.74 8.44
N ASN A 54 -18.11 -3.16 7.83
CA ASN A 54 -18.50 -1.74 7.91
C ASN A 54 -17.38 -0.75 7.58
N LEU A 55 -16.33 -1.17 6.89
CA LEU A 55 -15.35 -0.24 6.36
C LEU A 55 -15.94 0.43 5.13
N GLU A 56 -16.11 1.76 5.17
CA GLU A 56 -16.68 2.49 4.02
C GLU A 56 -15.75 2.54 2.82
N LYS A 57 -14.43 2.59 3.07
CA LYS A 57 -13.42 2.71 2.02
C LYS A 57 -12.09 2.13 2.44
N LEU A 58 -11.60 1.17 1.67
CA LEU A 58 -10.21 0.71 1.74
C LEU A 58 -9.35 1.50 0.74
N THR A 59 -8.20 2.01 1.19
CA THR A 59 -7.29 2.78 0.32
C THR A 59 -5.98 2.05 0.11
N TRP A 60 -5.29 2.35 -1.00
CA TRP A 60 -3.97 1.79 -1.30
C TRP A 60 -2.98 1.99 -0.15
N SER A 61 -2.95 3.18 0.45
CA SER A 61 -2.00 3.52 1.51
C SER A 61 -2.23 2.70 2.80
N VAL A 62 -3.50 2.55 3.20
CA VAL A 62 -3.88 1.69 4.34
C VAL A 62 -3.45 0.24 4.08
N VAL A 63 -3.71 -0.29 2.88
CA VAL A 63 -3.33 -1.67 2.55
C VAL A 63 -1.81 -1.84 2.50
N PHE A 64 -1.10 -0.86 1.95
CA PHE A 64 0.35 -0.91 1.82
C PHE A 64 1.03 -0.97 3.19
N THR A 65 0.61 -0.11 4.12
CA THR A 65 1.14 -0.07 5.49
C THR A 65 0.63 -1.23 6.35
N ALA A 66 -0.67 -1.55 6.33
CA ALA A 66 -1.24 -2.60 7.17
C ALA A 66 -0.79 -4.01 6.79
N ILE A 67 -0.77 -4.31 5.48
CA ILE A 67 -0.65 -5.68 4.98
C ILE A 67 0.65 -5.88 4.22
N ALA A 68 0.97 -4.99 3.27
CA ALA A 68 2.13 -5.22 2.41
C ALA A 68 3.44 -5.14 3.20
N GLN A 69 3.53 -4.23 4.18
CA GLN A 69 4.65 -4.13 5.11
C GLN A 69 4.93 -5.42 5.91
N LEU A 70 3.93 -6.29 6.12
CA LEU A 70 4.15 -7.59 6.77
C LEU A 70 5.18 -8.45 6.03
N TYR A 71 5.23 -8.36 4.71
CA TYR A 71 6.15 -9.14 3.87
C TYR A 71 7.61 -8.69 3.99
N GLU A 72 7.89 -7.56 4.63
CA GLU A 72 9.26 -7.15 4.98
C GLU A 72 9.78 -7.87 6.21
N ASN A 73 8.89 -8.21 7.16
CA ASN A 73 9.25 -8.61 8.51
C ASN A 73 8.87 -10.07 8.81
N TYR A 74 8.02 -10.69 7.99
CA TYR A 74 7.54 -12.05 8.17
C TYR A 74 7.66 -12.86 6.88
N PRO A 75 8.04 -14.15 6.96
CA PRO A 75 8.04 -15.02 5.79
C PRO A 75 6.61 -15.21 5.28
N GLU A 76 6.45 -15.27 3.95
CA GLU A 76 5.15 -15.42 3.29
C GLU A 76 4.33 -16.59 3.86
N GLU A 77 4.97 -17.74 4.07
CA GLU A 77 4.33 -18.93 4.65
C GLU A 77 3.73 -18.68 6.04
N LYS A 78 4.32 -17.78 6.84
CA LYS A 78 3.76 -17.40 8.15
C LYS A 78 2.54 -16.52 7.95
N ILE A 79 2.60 -15.54 7.05
CA ILE A 79 1.48 -14.65 6.76
C ILE A 79 0.28 -15.47 6.27
N GLU A 80 0.47 -16.36 5.30
CA GLU A 80 -0.59 -17.21 4.74
C GLU A 80 -1.26 -18.15 5.75
N LYS A 81 -0.49 -18.68 6.72
CA LYS A 81 -1.02 -19.60 7.75
C LYS A 81 -1.64 -18.87 8.94
N SER A 82 -1.25 -17.62 9.17
CA SER A 82 -1.57 -16.87 10.39
C SER A 82 -2.46 -15.65 10.18
N LEU A 83 -2.70 -15.18 8.96
CA LEU A 83 -3.61 -14.08 8.67
C LEU A 83 -4.78 -14.56 7.80
N GLU A 84 -6.00 -14.36 8.31
CA GLU A 84 -7.26 -14.62 7.61
C GLU A 84 -7.98 -13.29 7.39
N LEU A 85 -8.40 -13.00 6.16
CA LEU A 85 -9.16 -11.80 5.83
C LEU A 85 -10.65 -12.17 5.72
N VAL A 86 -11.52 -11.46 6.44
CA VAL A 86 -12.97 -11.74 6.48
C VAL A 86 -13.80 -10.46 6.29
N ASP A 87 -15.08 -10.63 5.93
CA ASP A 87 -16.02 -9.52 5.69
C ASP A 87 -15.51 -8.50 4.65
N ILE A 88 -14.85 -8.97 3.58
CA ILE A 88 -14.21 -8.14 2.55
C ILE A 88 -14.92 -8.26 1.20
N GLU A 89 -15.09 -7.13 0.50
CA GLU A 89 -15.64 -7.10 -0.86
C GLU A 89 -14.60 -7.54 -1.91
N GLN A 90 -15.07 -7.97 -3.08
CA GLN A 90 -14.18 -8.50 -4.12
C GLN A 90 -13.20 -7.45 -4.66
N ASP A 91 -13.66 -6.21 -4.86
CA ASP A 91 -12.83 -5.11 -5.36
C ASP A 91 -11.70 -4.77 -4.36
N ASP A 92 -12.01 -4.77 -3.06
CA ASP A 92 -11.04 -4.56 -1.99
C ASP A 92 -10.03 -5.71 -1.89
N LEU A 93 -10.50 -6.95 -2.07
CA LEU A 93 -9.61 -8.11 -2.11
C LEU A 93 -8.63 -8.02 -3.29
N ASP A 94 -9.08 -7.54 -4.44
CA ASP A 94 -8.24 -7.36 -5.62
C ASP A 94 -7.25 -6.19 -5.46
N LEU A 95 -7.64 -5.12 -4.76
CA LEU A 95 -6.72 -4.08 -4.28
C LEU A 95 -5.61 -4.69 -3.39
N ILE A 96 -5.97 -5.49 -2.39
CA ILE A 96 -5.01 -6.14 -1.48
C ILE A 96 -4.03 -7.03 -2.25
N LYS A 97 -4.53 -7.91 -3.12
CA LYS A 97 -3.68 -8.76 -3.96
C LYS A 97 -2.69 -7.93 -4.78
N ARG A 98 -3.17 -6.82 -5.36
CA ARG A 98 -2.34 -5.96 -6.20
C ARG A 98 -1.24 -5.28 -5.39
N VAL A 99 -1.56 -4.76 -4.22
CA VAL A 99 -0.58 -4.10 -3.34
C VAL A 99 0.48 -5.10 -2.86
N VAL A 100 0.06 -6.29 -2.44
CA VAL A 100 0.96 -7.37 -2.03
C VAL A 100 1.87 -7.80 -3.18
N GLU A 101 1.33 -7.98 -4.38
CA GLU A 101 2.10 -8.32 -5.58
C GLU A 101 3.18 -7.26 -5.86
N VAL A 102 2.81 -5.97 -5.82
CA VAL A 102 3.74 -4.86 -6.00
C VAL A 102 4.85 -4.91 -4.96
N LYS A 103 4.51 -5.09 -3.68
CA LYS A 103 5.51 -5.15 -2.61
C LYS A 103 6.45 -6.34 -2.76
N LYS A 104 5.93 -7.52 -3.07
CA LYS A 104 6.75 -8.72 -3.30
C LYS A 104 7.69 -8.55 -4.50
N ASN A 105 7.24 -7.90 -5.56
CA ASN A 105 8.08 -7.62 -6.72
C ASN A 105 9.19 -6.62 -6.36
N TYR A 106 8.86 -5.57 -5.60
CA TYR A 106 9.85 -4.63 -5.07
C TYR A 106 10.89 -5.32 -4.18
N LEU A 107 10.47 -6.21 -3.27
CA LEU A 107 11.41 -6.93 -2.39
C LEU A 107 12.35 -7.88 -3.14
N LYS A 108 11.97 -8.36 -4.33
CA LYS A 108 12.85 -9.17 -5.19
C LYS A 108 13.91 -8.33 -5.89
N ASP A 109 13.56 -7.11 -6.29
CA ASP A 109 14.41 -6.22 -7.06
C ASP A 109 14.00 -4.76 -6.79
N PRO A 110 14.53 -4.13 -5.73
CA PRO A 110 14.17 -2.76 -5.35
C PRO A 110 14.56 -1.72 -6.39
N ASP A 111 15.64 -1.99 -7.12
CA ASP A 111 16.17 -1.14 -8.20
C ASP A 111 15.58 -1.51 -9.56
N ALA A 112 14.57 -2.41 -9.59
CA ALA A 112 13.92 -2.81 -10.81
C ALA A 112 13.40 -1.56 -11.55
N PRO A 113 13.75 -1.36 -12.83
CA PRO A 113 13.14 -0.30 -13.60
C PRO A 113 11.63 -0.54 -13.63
N VAL A 114 10.85 0.53 -13.39
CA VAL A 114 9.39 0.49 -13.50
C VAL A 114 9.05 -0.02 -14.89
N LYS A 115 8.53 -1.25 -14.96
CA LYS A 115 8.17 -1.84 -16.25
C LYS A 115 6.98 -1.06 -16.80
N PRO A 116 7.10 -0.46 -18.00
CA PRO A 116 5.94 0.16 -18.62
C PRO A 116 4.87 -0.89 -18.85
N LEU A 117 3.62 -0.45 -18.83
CA LEU A 117 2.48 -1.32 -19.13
C LEU A 117 2.68 -1.96 -20.52
N SER A 118 2.58 -3.29 -20.61
CA SER A 118 2.78 -3.98 -21.88
C SER A 118 1.67 -3.61 -22.87
N LYS A 119 1.98 -3.66 -24.17
CA LYS A 119 0.98 -3.43 -25.24
C LYS A 119 -0.21 -4.39 -25.10
N GLU A 120 0.07 -5.66 -24.81
CA GLU A 120 -0.96 -6.69 -24.60
C GLU A 120 -1.91 -6.35 -23.44
N ARG A 121 -1.35 -5.87 -22.32
CA ARG A 121 -2.15 -5.42 -21.18
C ARG A 121 -2.98 -4.20 -21.52
N LEU A 122 -2.43 -3.26 -22.30
CA LEU A 122 -3.17 -2.07 -22.73
C LEU A 122 -4.35 -2.43 -23.61
N GLU A 123 -4.17 -3.33 -24.57
CA GLU A 123 -5.25 -3.80 -25.45
C GLU A 123 -6.33 -4.54 -24.68
N LYS A 124 -5.95 -5.34 -23.67
CA LYS A 124 -6.92 -5.98 -22.79
C LYS A 124 -7.74 -4.95 -22.01
N MET A 125 -7.11 -3.92 -21.44
CA MET A 125 -7.80 -2.85 -20.72
C MET A 125 -8.74 -2.05 -21.63
N LYS A 126 -8.35 -1.79 -22.89
CA LYS A 126 -9.22 -1.17 -23.90
C LYS A 126 -10.48 -1.99 -24.20
N GLN A 127 -10.38 -3.32 -24.18
CA GLN A 127 -11.53 -4.20 -24.40
C GLN A 127 -12.46 -4.23 -23.18
N GLU A 128 -11.89 -4.23 -21.98
CA GLU A 128 -12.65 -4.29 -20.72
C GLU A 128 -13.34 -2.97 -20.37
N ASN A 129 -12.71 -1.83 -20.69
CA ASN A 129 -13.24 -0.52 -20.37
C ASN A 129 -12.95 0.50 -21.50
N PRO A 130 -13.65 0.37 -22.64
CA PRO A 130 -13.37 1.16 -23.85
C PRO A 130 -13.64 2.67 -23.68
N ASP A 131 -14.52 3.04 -22.74
CA ASP A 131 -14.94 4.43 -22.53
C ASP A 131 -14.09 5.18 -21.48
N ASN A 132 -13.09 4.53 -20.87
CA ASN A 132 -12.26 5.16 -19.86
C ASN A 132 -11.31 6.22 -20.49
N PRO A 133 -11.39 7.49 -20.09
CA PRO A 133 -10.56 8.56 -20.65
C PRO A 133 -9.05 8.31 -20.51
N TRP A 134 -8.62 7.65 -19.44
CA TRP A 134 -7.20 7.33 -19.22
C TRP A 134 -6.69 6.23 -20.17
N ILE A 135 -7.57 5.29 -20.56
CA ILE A 135 -7.21 4.20 -21.48
C ILE A 135 -7.22 4.70 -22.92
N GLN A 136 -8.18 5.55 -23.29
CA GLN A 136 -8.26 6.15 -24.62
C GLN A 136 -7.06 7.03 -24.93
N ASN A 137 -6.56 7.75 -23.92
CA ASN A 137 -5.42 8.67 -24.04
C ASN A 137 -4.09 8.03 -23.60
N ALA A 138 -4.01 6.70 -23.48
CA ALA A 138 -2.77 6.06 -23.07
C ALA A 138 -1.65 6.29 -24.12
N GLY A 139 -0.60 7.01 -23.71
CA GLY A 139 0.57 7.29 -24.55
C GLY A 139 0.51 8.60 -25.35
N ILE A 140 -0.48 9.49 -25.10
CA ILE A 140 -0.61 10.77 -25.83
C ILE A 140 0.63 11.69 -25.73
N PHE A 141 1.46 11.53 -24.70
CA PHE A 141 2.67 12.32 -24.47
C PHE A 141 3.98 11.61 -24.86
N LYS A 142 3.89 10.39 -25.40
CA LYS A 142 5.09 9.56 -25.65
C LYS A 142 6.09 10.21 -26.60
N ASP A 143 5.58 10.95 -27.59
CA ASP A 143 6.36 11.62 -28.62
C ASP A 143 6.20 13.15 -28.53
N ASP A 144 5.83 13.69 -27.36
CA ASP A 144 5.69 15.13 -27.15
C ASP A 144 7.08 15.79 -27.13
N PRO A 145 7.40 16.67 -28.10
CA PRO A 145 8.73 17.30 -28.19
C PRO A 145 9.02 18.28 -27.03
N LEU A 146 8.00 18.70 -26.28
CA LEU A 146 8.14 19.59 -25.13
C LEU A 146 8.25 18.82 -23.80
N PHE A 147 8.22 17.48 -23.82
CA PHE A 147 8.20 16.69 -22.60
C PHE A 147 9.45 16.89 -21.74
N ASP A 148 10.63 16.95 -22.35
CA ASP A 148 11.89 17.17 -21.65
C ASP A 148 11.97 18.58 -21.05
N ASP A 149 11.48 19.59 -21.77
CA ASP A 149 11.41 20.99 -21.28
C ASP A 149 10.44 21.10 -20.09
N MET A 150 9.29 20.42 -20.15
CA MET A 150 8.34 20.35 -19.04
C MET A 150 8.98 19.70 -17.80
N LEU A 151 9.73 18.61 -17.96
CA LEU A 151 10.42 17.96 -16.85
C LEU A 151 11.47 18.88 -16.21
N ALA A 152 12.26 19.57 -17.04
CA ALA A 152 13.24 20.54 -16.56
C ALA A 152 12.59 21.68 -15.77
N TYR A 153 11.43 22.18 -16.23
CA TYR A 153 10.67 23.19 -15.52
C TYR A 153 10.14 22.67 -14.16
N ILE A 154 9.59 21.45 -14.12
CA ILE A 154 9.13 20.82 -12.87
C ILE A 154 10.30 20.68 -11.88
N GLU A 155 11.48 20.27 -12.35
CA GLU A 155 12.65 20.11 -11.49
C GLU A 155 13.15 21.45 -10.95
N ALA A 156 13.20 22.50 -11.78
CA ALA A 156 13.57 23.85 -11.34
C ALA A 156 12.60 24.36 -10.27
N TYR A 157 11.30 24.20 -10.50
CA TYR A 157 10.27 24.63 -9.55
C TYR A 157 10.34 23.85 -8.22
N ARG A 158 10.61 22.53 -8.26
CA ARG A 158 10.83 21.74 -7.05
C ARG A 158 12.01 22.25 -6.24
N ARG A 159 13.12 22.59 -6.89
CA ARG A 159 14.30 23.14 -6.19
C ARG A 159 14.01 24.47 -5.49
N GLU A 160 13.20 25.34 -6.11
CA GLU A 160 12.78 26.59 -5.49
C GLU A 160 11.94 26.34 -4.23
N LEU A 161 10.92 25.47 -4.33
CA LEU A 161 10.08 25.11 -3.19
C LEU A 161 10.85 24.41 -2.07
N ASP A 162 11.73 23.47 -2.41
CA ASP A 162 12.54 22.74 -1.43
C ASP A 162 13.50 23.68 -0.69
N ALA A 163 14.08 24.67 -1.38
CA ALA A 163 14.92 25.69 -0.76
C ALA A 163 14.12 26.63 0.16
N GLU A 164 12.90 27.02 -0.23
CA GLU A 164 11.99 27.81 0.60
C GLU A 164 11.60 27.05 1.87
N MET A 165 11.21 25.77 1.74
CA MET A 165 10.89 24.91 2.88
C MET A 165 12.09 24.72 3.81
N ALA A 166 13.29 24.47 3.26
CA ALA A 166 14.50 24.31 4.07
C ALA A 166 14.81 25.58 4.88
N ALA A 167 14.74 26.76 4.24
CA ALA A 167 14.92 28.04 4.93
C ALA A 167 13.88 28.29 6.03
N TYR A 168 12.63 27.86 5.80
CA TYR A 168 11.58 27.92 6.81
C TYR A 168 11.90 27.03 8.02
N TYR A 169 12.30 25.77 7.82
CA TYR A 169 12.67 24.86 8.91
C TYR A 169 13.90 25.35 9.70
N ASP A 170 14.93 25.85 9.01
CA ASP A 170 16.11 26.47 9.66
C ASP A 170 15.69 27.64 10.57
N SER A 171 14.68 28.42 10.15
CA SER A 171 14.17 29.54 10.95
C SER A 171 13.40 29.13 12.20
N LEU A 172 12.83 27.92 12.24
CA LEU A 172 12.13 27.37 13.40
C LEU A 172 13.09 26.77 14.42
N ASP A 173 14.14 26.09 13.95
CA ASP A 173 15.18 25.53 14.83
C ASP A 173 15.97 26.65 15.53
N GLY A 174 16.22 27.76 14.85
CA GLY A 174 16.87 28.95 15.43
C GLY A 174 16.00 29.77 16.40
N GLN A 175 14.70 29.46 16.54
CA GLN A 175 13.79 30.11 17.50
C GLN A 175 13.59 29.34 18.81
N ASN A 176 14.24 28.17 18.95
CA ASN A 176 14.15 27.31 20.13
C ASN A 176 15.39 27.37 21.06
N ASP A 177 16.28 28.35 20.87
CA ASP A 177 17.44 28.64 21.76
C ASP A 177 17.22 29.87 22.65
#